data_AF-A0A9E4AFJ4-F1
#
_entry.id   AF-A0A9E4AFJ4-F1
#
_cell.length_a   1.000
_cell.length_b   1.000
_cell.length_c   1.000
_cell.angle_alpha   90.00
_cell.angle_beta   90.00
_cell.angle_gamma   90.00
#
_symmetry.space_group_name_H-M   'P 1'
#
loop_
_entity.id
_entity.type
_entity.pdbx_description
1 polymer ?
#
loop_
_entity_poly.entity_id
_entity_poly.type
_entity_poly.pdbx_seq_one_letter_code
_entity_poly.pdbx_strand_id
1 'polypeptide(L)'
;MMENVTLEGVVERLDRLEKVVTNINMQLSLLVKELVADSAEKSKTSEEEAKSSLYSDKSDAHIAKKIFAEIYEKMGISPDFELRPIEELHESMKQHGIRAEDNEFSRAIIEEREK
;
A
#
# COMPACT_ATOMS: atom_id res chain seq x y z
N MET A 1 -19.22 -30.60 9.61
CA MET A 1 -18.18 -31.51 9.09
C MET A 1 -16.91 -30.67 8.99
N MET A 2 -15.85 -31.04 9.69
CA MET A 2 -14.54 -30.41 9.53
C MET A 2 -13.96 -30.95 8.22
N GLU A 3 -13.74 -30.09 7.22
CA GLU A 3 -12.95 -30.48 6.05
C GLU A 3 -11.56 -30.90 6.55
N ASN A 4 -11.18 -32.15 6.30
CA ASN A 4 -9.82 -32.62 6.56
C ASN A 4 -8.89 -31.86 5.60
N VAL A 5 -8.33 -30.75 6.08
CA VAL A 5 -7.29 -30.02 5.38
C VAL A 5 -6.06 -30.92 5.32
N THR A 6 -5.77 -31.46 4.14
CA THR A 6 -4.56 -32.25 3.89
C THR A 6 -3.38 -31.31 3.67
N LEU A 7 -2.17 -31.79 3.97
CA LEU A 7 -0.93 -31.02 3.75
C LEU A 7 -0.80 -30.58 2.28
N GLU A 8 -1.17 -31.45 1.35
CA GLU A 8 -1.23 -31.15 -0.08
C GLU A 8 -2.21 -29.99 -0.40
N GLY A 9 -3.38 -29.97 0.25
CA GLY A 9 -4.33 -28.88 0.10
C GLY A 9 -3.81 -27.55 0.64
N VAL A 10 -2.97 -27.55 1.68
CA VAL A 10 -2.31 -26.34 2.19
C VAL A 10 -1.26 -25.86 1.19
N VAL A 11 -0.45 -26.76 0.64
CA VAL A 11 0.58 -26.45 -0.36
C VAL A 11 -0.04 -25.83 -1.61
N GLU A 12 -1.13 -26.41 -2.13
CA GLU A 12 -1.84 -25.83 -3.28
C GLU A 12 -2.41 -24.45 -2.99
N ARG A 13 -2.95 -24.22 -1.79
CA ARG A 13 -3.48 -22.91 -1.39
C ARG A 13 -2.38 -21.86 -1.28
N LEU A 14 -1.21 -22.24 -0.78
CA LEU A 14 -0.04 -21.36 -0.70
C LEU A 14 0.50 -21.01 -2.08
N ASP A 15 0.63 -21.97 -2.99
CA ASP A 15 1.07 -21.73 -4.37
C ASP A 15 0.10 -20.79 -5.12
N ARG A 16 -1.21 -20.98 -4.93
CA ARG A 16 -2.21 -20.04 -5.49
C ARG A 16 -2.09 -18.65 -4.88
N LEU A 17 -1.85 -18.54 -3.58
CA LEU A 17 -1.70 -17.25 -2.90
C LEU A 17 -0.45 -16.51 -3.39
N GLU A 18 0.68 -17.21 -3.54
CA GLU A 18 1.93 -16.64 -4.07
C GLU A 18 1.73 -16.08 -5.49
N LYS A 19 1.03 -16.82 -6.36
CA LYS A 19 0.67 -16.36 -7.72
C LYS A 19 -0.23 -15.13 -7.71
N VAL A 20 -1.19 -15.06 -6.80
CA VAL A 20 -2.07 -13.88 -6.67
C VAL A 20 -1.28 -12.67 -6.18
N VAL A 21 -0.42 -12.84 -5.16
CA VAL A 21 0.40 -11.75 -4.61
C VAL A 21 1.39 -11.21 -5.65
N THR A 22 2.07 -12.09 -6.39
CA THR A 22 2.97 -11.69 -7.48
C THR A 22 2.24 -10.92 -8.58
N ASN A 23 1.04 -11.36 -8.97
CA ASN A 23 0.22 -10.64 -9.93
C ASN A 23 -0.21 -9.26 -9.43
N ILE A 24 -0.65 -9.15 -8.17
CA ILE A 24 -1.01 -7.86 -7.56
C ILE A 24 0.19 -6.92 -7.53
N ASN A 25 1.37 -7.40 -7.13
CA ASN A 25 2.59 -6.61 -7.14
C ASN A 25 2.96 -6.10 -8.54
N MET A 26 2.79 -6.93 -9.57
CA MET A 26 3.00 -6.53 -10.95
C MET A 26 2.01 -5.43 -11.37
N GLN A 27 0.72 -5.59 -11.06
CA GLN A 27 -0.32 -4.59 -11.39
C GLN A 27 -0.07 -3.27 -10.68
N LEU A 28 0.28 -3.28 -9.39
CA LEU A 28 0.64 -2.09 -8.64
C LEU A 28 1.88 -1.41 -9.23
N SER A 29 2.89 -2.19 -9.63
CA SER A 29 4.10 -1.65 -10.27
C SER A 29 3.79 -0.97 -11.60
N LEU A 30 2.85 -1.53 -12.38
CA LEU A 30 2.40 -0.94 -13.64
C LEU A 30 1.61 0.36 -13.40
N LEU A 31 0.69 0.35 -12.43
CA LEU A 31 -0.06 1.53 -12.05
C LEU A 31 0.84 2.67 -11.61
N VAL A 32 1.85 2.39 -10.77
CA VAL A 32 2.83 3.41 -10.34
C VAL A 32 3.61 3.96 -11.53
N LYS A 33 4.06 3.10 -12.46
CA LYS A 33 4.78 3.55 -13.67
C LYS A 33 3.93 4.43 -14.58
N GLU A 34 2.68 4.05 -14.81
CA GLU A 34 1.74 4.82 -15.63
C GLU A 34 1.43 6.18 -14.98
N LEU A 35 1.20 6.20 -13.67
CA LEU A 35 0.93 7.45 -12.95
C LEU A 35 2.12 8.42 -12.96
N VAL A 36 3.34 7.88 -12.81
CA VAL A 36 4.59 8.66 -12.89
C VAL A 36 4.77 9.20 -14.31
N ALA A 37 4.50 8.39 -15.35
CA ALA A 37 4.60 8.83 -16.74
C ALA A 37 3.55 9.90 -17.09
N ASP A 38 2.30 9.74 -16.68
CA ASP A 38 1.22 10.71 -16.88
C ASP A 38 1.44 12.02 -16.13
N SER A 39 2.15 11.97 -14.99
CA SER A 39 2.57 13.17 -14.27
C SER A 39 3.69 13.91 -15.02
N ALA A 40 4.64 13.17 -15.61
CA ALA A 40 5.74 13.72 -16.38
C ALA A 40 5.30 14.33 -17.72
N GLU A 41 4.31 13.75 -18.41
CA GLU A 41 3.77 14.34 -19.64
C GLU A 41 3.01 15.65 -19.40
N LYS A 42 2.42 15.83 -18.20
CA LYS A 42 1.74 17.06 -17.80
C LYS A 42 2.70 18.15 -17.31
N SER A 43 3.92 17.79 -16.92
CA SER A 43 4.99 18.71 -16.55
C SER A 43 6.14 18.62 -17.56
N LYS A 44 6.05 19.38 -18.67
CA LYS A 44 7.19 19.60 -19.56
C LYS A 44 8.29 20.40 -18.86
N THR A 45 9.08 19.77 -18.01
CA THR A 45 10.35 20.29 -17.50
C THR A 45 11.26 19.13 -17.09
N SER A 46 12.26 18.90 -17.95
CA SER A 46 13.61 18.36 -17.66
C SER A 46 13.74 16.98 -16.98
N GLU A 47 14.20 15.99 -17.75
CA GLU A 47 14.42 14.59 -17.36
C GLU A 47 15.57 14.31 -16.36
N GLU A 48 16.19 15.32 -15.73
CA GLU A 48 17.40 15.09 -14.91
C GLU A 48 17.22 15.13 -13.39
N GLU A 49 16.04 15.49 -12.85
CA GLU A 49 15.87 15.65 -11.38
C GLU A 49 15.01 14.58 -10.69
N ALA A 50 14.38 13.67 -11.44
CA ALA A 50 13.41 12.69 -10.90
C ALA A 50 14.01 11.55 -10.06
N LYS A 51 15.28 11.64 -9.63
CA LYS A 51 15.94 10.62 -8.78
C LYS A 51 16.17 11.02 -7.33
N SER A 52 15.87 12.26 -6.91
CA SER A 52 16.15 12.61 -5.51
C SER A 52 15.40 13.85 -5.03
N SER A 53 14.07 13.82 -5.00
CA SER A 53 13.33 14.60 -3.99
C SER A 53 11.85 14.23 -4.05
N LEU A 54 11.39 13.43 -3.10
CA LEU A 54 9.96 13.27 -2.82
C LEU A 54 9.51 14.19 -1.67
N TYR A 55 10.40 15.06 -1.18
CA TYR A 55 10.22 15.79 0.09
C TYR A 55 10.74 17.23 0.07
N SER A 56 10.78 17.93 -1.07
CA SER A 56 11.20 19.33 -1.05
C SER A 56 10.62 20.21 -2.15
N ASP A 57 9.30 20.35 -2.26
CA ASP A 57 8.72 21.67 -2.58
C ASP A 57 7.20 21.71 -2.39
N LYS A 58 6.65 22.91 -2.17
CA LYS A 58 5.20 23.09 -1.96
C LYS A 58 4.35 22.67 -3.18
N SER A 59 4.95 22.60 -4.37
CA SER A 59 4.35 22.02 -5.58
C SER A 59 4.21 20.50 -5.49
N ASP A 60 5.18 19.83 -4.87
CA ASP A 60 5.27 18.37 -4.82
C ASP A 60 4.25 17.79 -3.84
N ALA A 61 3.91 18.53 -2.78
CA ALA A 61 2.83 18.16 -1.87
C ALA A 61 1.46 18.07 -2.56
N HIS A 62 1.20 18.89 -3.59
CA HIS A 62 -0.02 18.82 -4.38
C HIS A 62 -0.03 17.62 -5.34
N ILE A 63 1.13 17.31 -5.92
CA ILE A 63 1.31 16.13 -6.79
C ILE A 63 1.11 14.86 -5.95
N ALA A 64 1.77 14.75 -4.79
CA ALA A 64 1.62 13.63 -3.89
C ALA A 64 0.16 13.43 -3.44
N LYS A 65 -0.56 14.50 -3.06
CA LYS A 65 -1.98 14.43 -2.71
C LYS A 65 -2.85 13.90 -3.85
N LYS A 66 -2.59 14.34 -5.09
CA LYS A 66 -3.33 13.87 -6.26
C LYS A 66 -3.07 12.39 -6.55
N ILE A 67 -1.81 11.97 -6.39
CA ILE A 67 -1.39 10.57 -6.54
C ILE A 67 -2.08 9.68 -5.50
N PHE A 68 -2.08 10.08 -4.22
CA PHE A 68 -2.76 9.33 -3.16
C PHE A 68 -4.27 9.25 -3.37
N ALA A 69 -4.90 10.34 -3.81
CA ALA A 69 -6.34 10.34 -4.11
C ALA A 69 -6.69 9.36 -5.23
N GLU A 70 -5.89 9.31 -6.30
CA GLU A 70 -6.12 8.38 -7.42
C GLU A 70 -5.85 6.92 -7.01
N ILE A 71 -4.87 6.68 -6.13
CA ILE A 71 -4.63 5.34 -5.55
C ILE A 71 -5.81 4.91 -4.70
N TYR A 72 -6.34 5.79 -3.85
CA TYR A 72 -7.51 5.49 -3.01
C TYR A 72 -8.72 5.16 -3.88
N GLU A 73 -9.02 5.97 -4.90
CA GLU A 73 -10.10 5.71 -5.85
C GLU A 73 -9.95 4.34 -6.52
N LYS A 74 -8.76 4.00 -7.04
CA LYS A 74 -8.50 2.70 -7.68
C LYS A 74 -8.59 1.51 -6.71
N MET A 75 -8.30 1.72 -5.43
CA MET A 75 -8.41 0.71 -4.37
C MET A 75 -9.83 0.61 -3.79
N GLY A 76 -10.77 1.43 -4.27
CA GLY A 76 -12.14 1.51 -3.71
C GLY A 76 -12.19 2.14 -2.32
N ILE A 77 -11.15 2.88 -1.94
CA ILE A 77 -11.02 3.61 -0.67
C ILE A 77 -11.55 5.03 -0.90
N SER A 78 -12.35 5.54 0.03
CA SER A 78 -12.87 6.91 -0.05
C SER A 78 -11.71 7.91 -0.13
N PRO A 79 -11.78 8.94 -0.99
CA PRO A 79 -10.81 10.04 -0.94
C PRO A 79 -10.86 10.81 0.40
N ASP A 80 -11.99 10.72 1.10
CA ASP A 80 -12.17 11.25 2.46
C ASP A 80 -11.80 10.21 3.54
N PHE A 81 -11.00 9.20 3.20
CA PHE A 81 -10.56 8.19 4.15
C PHE A 81 -9.67 8.83 5.21
N GLU A 82 -10.23 8.97 6.40
CA GLU A 82 -9.49 9.36 7.59
C GLU A 82 -8.93 8.11 8.27
N LEU A 83 -7.69 8.24 8.73
CA LEU A 83 -7.07 7.22 9.54
C LEU A 83 -7.83 7.10 10.86
N ARG A 84 -8.30 5.89 11.17
CA ARG A 84 -8.90 5.61 12.48
C ARG A 84 -7.94 5.97 13.63
N PRO A 85 -8.47 6.37 14.80
CA PRO A 85 -7.69 6.57 16.02
C PRO A 85 -6.76 5.40 16.31
N ILE A 86 -5.60 5.69 16.91
CA ILE A 86 -4.57 4.68 17.16
C ILE A 86 -5.08 3.58 18.11
N GLU A 87 -5.96 3.92 19.04
CA GLU A 87 -6.61 2.99 19.95
C GLU A 87 -7.49 1.99 19.20
N GLU A 88 -8.27 2.45 18.22
CA GLU A 88 -9.10 1.59 17.38
C GLU A 88 -8.26 0.68 16.47
N LEU A 89 -7.11 1.17 16.02
CA LEU A 89 -6.15 0.35 15.27
C LEU A 89 -5.60 -0.77 16.14
N HIS A 90 -5.16 -0.47 17.37
CA HIS A 90 -4.67 -1.45 18.33
C HIS A 90 -5.75 -2.49 18.69
N GLU A 91 -6.99 -2.06 18.94
CA GLU A 91 -8.11 -2.97 19.18
C GLU A 91 -8.39 -3.87 17.97
N SER A 92 -8.40 -3.31 16.76
CA SER A 92 -8.58 -4.07 15.53
C SER A 92 -7.46 -5.09 15.32
N MET A 93 -6.20 -4.71 15.56
CA MET A 93 -5.04 -5.61 15.45
C MET A 93 -5.17 -6.76 16.44
N LYS A 94 -5.52 -6.48 17.71
CA LYS A 94 -5.76 -7.48 18.74
C LYS A 94 -6.89 -8.44 18.37
N GLN A 95 -8.01 -7.93 17.84
CA GLN A 95 -9.15 -8.76 17.40
C GLN A 95 -8.76 -9.75 16.29
N HIS A 96 -7.84 -9.35 15.40
CA HIS A 96 -7.37 -10.17 14.29
C HIS A 96 -6.10 -10.97 14.62
N GLY A 97 -5.63 -10.92 15.87
CA GLY A 97 -4.41 -11.62 16.31
C GLY A 97 -3.12 -11.08 15.67
N ILE A 98 -3.13 -9.84 15.19
CA ILE A 98 -1.98 -9.17 14.59
C ILE A 98 -1.20 -8.50 15.72
N ARG A 99 0.09 -8.83 15.85
CA ARG A 99 1.01 -8.12 16.75
C ARG A 99 2.01 -7.32 15.93
N ALA A 100 2.30 -6.10 16.37
CA ALA A 100 3.24 -5.24 15.67
C ALA A 100 4.64 -5.85 15.63
N GLU A 101 5.03 -6.56 16.70
CA GLU A 101 6.32 -7.25 16.79
C GLU A 101 6.50 -8.36 15.75
N ASP A 102 5.41 -8.94 15.25
CA ASP A 102 5.45 -10.12 14.37
C ASP A 102 5.79 -9.76 12.92
N ASN A 103 5.67 -8.48 12.52
CA ASN A 103 6.07 -8.04 11.18
C ASN A 103 6.52 -6.57 11.12
N GLU A 104 7.52 -6.33 10.27
CA GLU A 104 8.14 -5.01 10.11
C GLU A 104 7.16 -3.94 9.61
N PHE A 105 6.20 -4.31 8.77
CA PHE A 105 5.18 -3.37 8.28
C PHE A 105 4.27 -2.85 9.39
N SER A 106 3.79 -3.73 10.27
CA SER A 106 2.91 -3.36 11.38
C SER A 106 3.67 -2.54 12.41
N ARG A 107 4.93 -2.89 12.68
CA ARG A 107 5.80 -2.07 13.52
C ARG A 107 5.97 -0.66 12.96
N ALA A 108 6.30 -0.54 11.67
CA ALA A 108 6.47 0.77 11.02
C ALA A 108 5.18 1.60 11.04
N ILE A 109 4.01 0.97 10.86
CA ILE A 109 2.71 1.66 10.93
C ILE A 109 2.48 2.21 12.34
N ILE A 110 2.73 1.43 13.39
CA ILE A 110 2.54 1.87 14.78
C ILE A 110 3.54 2.96 15.15
N GLU A 111 4.83 2.79 14.83
CA GLU A 111 5.89 3.76 15.11
C GLU A 111 5.60 5.12 14.45
N GLU A 112 5.11 5.14 13.22
CA GLU A 112 4.77 6.40 12.52
C GLU A 112 3.51 7.06 13.10
N ARG A 113 2.59 6.29 13.68
CA ARG A 113 1.33 6.81 14.24
C ARG A 113 1.45 7.30 15.68
N GLU A 114 2.43 6.79 16.43
CA GLU A 114 2.69 7.14 17.84
C GLU A 114 3.72 8.28 17.99
N LYS A 115 4.26 8.78 16.89
CA LYS A 115 5.24 9.87 16.83
C LYS A 115 4.60 11.26 16.79
#